data_AF-A0A847C4C9-F1
#
_entry.id   AF-A0A847C4C9-F1
#
_cell.length_a   1.000
_cell.length_b   1.000
_cell.length_c   1.000
_cell.angle_alpha   90.00
_cell.angle_beta   90.00
_cell.angle_gamma   90.00
#
_symmetry.space_group_name_H-M   'P 1'
#
loop_
_entity.id
_entity.type
_entity.pdbx_description
1 polymer ?
#
loop_
_entity_poly.entity_id
_entity_poly.type
_entity_poly.pdbx_seq_one_letter_code
_entity_poly.pdbx_strand_id
1 'polypeptide(L)'
;MLKYKGVFTGDELLPKDKVEELLGFAVKNVGHPNNDGLGMLGVNYYNDDKEKSVWFVCYQQPEVSPGSDFDVRKQYFENKESCNKYDGVEPIEGLGEDAYHNKIDGGVCVLYKDYSFIVRDSLSKNTGEARKDFKISLAQIAQANLQEKLGG
;
A
#
# COMPACT_ATOMS: atom_id res chain seq x y z
N MET A 1 -15.98 -18.57 3.96
CA MET A 1 -15.27 -17.46 4.62
C MET A 1 -13.79 -17.74 4.45
N LEU A 2 -13.05 -16.84 3.78
CA LEU A 2 -11.61 -16.98 3.59
C LEU A 2 -10.92 -16.80 4.95
N LYS A 3 -9.87 -17.58 5.21
CA LYS A 3 -9.03 -17.44 6.40
C LYS A 3 -7.76 -16.71 6.02
N TYR A 4 -7.22 -15.93 6.95
CA TYR A 4 -6.10 -15.04 6.71
C TYR A 4 -5.06 -15.21 7.82
N LYS A 5 -3.76 -15.20 7.47
CA LYS A 5 -2.64 -15.44 8.39
C LYS A 5 -2.50 -14.40 9.52
N GLY A 6 -3.24 -13.30 9.45
CA GLY A 6 -3.29 -12.24 10.45
C GLY A 6 -4.53 -11.39 10.26
N VAL A 7 -5.14 -10.97 11.36
CA VAL A 7 -6.27 -10.03 11.36
C VAL A 7 -5.74 -8.70 11.86
N PHE A 8 -5.54 -7.77 10.93
CA PHE A 8 -5.20 -6.38 11.20
C PHE A 8 -5.90 -5.49 10.17
N THR A 9 -5.90 -4.19 10.42
CA THR A 9 -6.60 -3.18 9.63
C THR A 9 -5.62 -2.30 8.84
N GLY A 10 -6.13 -1.53 7.87
CA GLY A 10 -5.29 -0.61 7.09
C GLY A 10 -4.63 0.47 7.95
N ASP A 11 -5.34 0.98 8.96
CA ASP A 11 -4.86 1.97 9.94
C ASP A 11 -3.87 1.38 10.95
N GLU A 12 -3.90 0.08 11.22
CA GLU A 12 -2.81 -0.58 11.96
C GLU A 12 -1.51 -0.69 11.14
N LEU A 13 -1.60 -0.79 9.82
CA LEU A 13 -0.41 -0.81 8.95
C LEU A 13 0.10 0.59 8.68
N LEU A 14 -0.77 1.55 8.40
CA LEU A 14 -0.40 2.93 8.15
C LEU A 14 -1.13 3.86 9.13
N PRO A 15 -0.64 4.02 10.38
CA PRO A 15 -1.32 4.78 11.42
C PRO A 15 -1.50 6.26 11.11
N LYS A 16 -2.65 6.80 11.53
CA LYS A 16 -3.04 8.20 11.30
C LYS A 16 -2.00 9.18 11.85
N ASP A 17 -1.53 8.97 13.07
CA ASP A 17 -0.56 9.83 13.74
C ASP A 17 0.77 9.90 12.97
N LYS A 18 1.22 8.79 12.41
CA LYS A 18 2.41 8.72 11.55
C LYS A 18 2.22 9.41 10.21
N VAL A 19 1.03 9.32 9.64
CA VAL A 19 0.67 10.07 8.43
C VAL A 19 0.62 11.57 8.71
N GLU A 20 0.01 11.99 9.81
CA GLU A 20 -0.06 13.39 10.23
C GLU A 20 1.33 13.98 10.54
N GLU A 21 2.21 13.20 11.17
CA GLU A 21 3.61 13.55 11.42
C GLU A 21 4.33 13.87 10.10
N LEU A 22 4.20 13.00 9.09
CA LEU A 22 4.80 13.21 7.78
C LEU A 22 4.16 14.38 7.00
N LEU A 23 2.83 14.54 7.09
CA LEU A 23 2.11 15.62 6.42
C LEU A 23 2.39 17.00 7.03
N GLY A 24 2.71 17.06 8.32
CA GLY A 24 2.84 18.30 9.08
C GLY A 24 1.50 18.97 9.38
N PHE A 25 0.38 18.26 9.25
CA PHE A 25 -0.95 18.75 9.61
C PHE A 25 -1.90 17.61 9.97
N ALA A 26 -2.94 17.94 10.75
CA ALA A 26 -3.95 16.99 11.17
C ALA A 26 -4.89 16.58 10.02
N VAL A 27 -5.08 15.28 9.86
CA VAL A 27 -6.05 14.68 8.94
C VAL A 27 -7.45 14.76 9.56
N LYS A 28 -8.41 15.11 8.72
CA LYS A 28 -9.77 15.50 9.15
C LYS A 28 -10.79 14.39 8.94
N ASN A 29 -10.56 13.55 7.95
CA ASN A 29 -11.46 12.49 7.52
C ASN A 29 -10.68 11.20 7.26
N VAL A 30 -11.23 10.06 7.68
CA VAL A 30 -10.63 8.73 7.47
C VAL A 30 -11.69 7.82 6.84
N GLY A 31 -11.30 7.02 5.84
CA GLY A 31 -12.15 6.00 5.22
C GLY A 31 -11.45 4.65 5.14
N HIS A 32 -12.20 3.56 5.25
CA HIS A 32 -11.65 2.19 5.28
C HIS A 32 -12.26 1.36 4.15
N PRO A 33 -11.72 1.43 2.92
CA PRO A 33 -12.20 0.63 1.80
C PRO A 33 -11.72 -0.82 1.92
N ASN A 34 -12.29 -1.59 2.86
CA ASN A 34 -11.98 -3.01 3.02
C ASN A 34 -12.80 -3.86 2.03
N ASN A 35 -12.20 -4.96 1.56
CA ASN A 35 -12.91 -5.98 0.79
C ASN A 35 -12.45 -7.37 1.21
N ASP A 36 -13.22 -7.98 2.10
CA ASP A 36 -12.99 -9.31 2.65
C ASP A 36 -13.00 -10.41 1.57
N GLY A 37 -13.69 -10.21 0.44
CA GLY A 37 -13.69 -11.16 -0.67
C GLY A 37 -12.36 -11.20 -1.42
N LEU A 38 -11.58 -10.10 -1.37
CA LEU A 38 -10.29 -9.95 -2.03
C LEU A 38 -9.11 -9.98 -1.04
N GLY A 39 -9.37 -10.15 0.26
CA GLY A 39 -8.34 -10.00 1.29
C GLY A 39 -7.72 -8.59 1.31
N MET A 40 -8.52 -7.57 0.95
CA MET A 40 -8.06 -6.19 0.84
C MET A 40 -8.36 -5.41 2.11
N LEU A 41 -7.31 -4.83 2.68
CA LEU A 41 -7.34 -3.94 3.84
C LEU A 41 -6.95 -2.55 3.36
N GLY A 42 -7.82 -1.57 3.52
CA GLY A 42 -7.60 -0.22 3.01
C GLY A 42 -7.76 0.85 4.07
N VAL A 43 -6.96 1.91 3.97
CA VAL A 43 -7.19 3.16 4.70
C VAL A 43 -6.88 4.36 3.81
N ASN A 44 -7.77 5.35 3.87
CA ASN A 44 -7.62 6.61 3.17
C ASN A 44 -7.71 7.76 4.17
N TYR A 45 -6.73 8.65 4.12
CA TYR A 45 -6.65 9.87 4.92
C TYR A 45 -6.93 11.05 4.02
N TYR A 46 -7.98 11.83 4.32
CA TYR A 46 -8.48 12.87 3.43
C TYR A 46 -8.34 14.28 4.03
N ASN A 47 -8.32 15.28 3.14
CA ASN A 47 -8.65 16.66 3.49
C ASN A 47 -10.15 16.83 3.82
N ASP A 48 -10.55 18.05 4.20
CA ASP A 48 -11.91 18.35 4.66
C ASP A 48 -13.00 18.02 3.62
N ASP A 49 -12.76 18.34 2.35
CA ASP A 49 -13.69 18.12 1.23
C ASP A 49 -13.62 16.72 0.59
N LYS A 50 -12.66 15.88 1.03
CA LYS A 50 -12.38 14.53 0.51
C LYS A 50 -11.94 14.48 -0.97
N GLU A 51 -11.42 15.58 -1.52
CA GLU A 51 -10.88 15.62 -2.88
C GLU A 51 -9.44 15.05 -2.97
N LYS A 52 -8.68 15.17 -1.89
CA LYS A 52 -7.28 14.73 -1.82
C LYS A 52 -7.06 13.72 -0.71
N SER A 53 -6.17 12.77 -0.95
CA SER A 53 -5.91 11.72 0.03
C SER A 53 -4.49 11.17 0.00
N VAL A 54 -4.04 10.70 1.16
CA VAL A 54 -3.15 9.53 1.21
C VAL A 54 -4.03 8.30 1.10
N TRP A 55 -3.79 7.47 0.09
CA TRP A 55 -4.55 6.27 -0.20
C TRP A 55 -3.65 5.04 -0.04
N PHE A 56 -4.07 4.11 0.80
CA PHE A 56 -3.35 2.87 1.07
C PHE A 56 -4.29 1.68 0.92
N VAL A 57 -3.86 0.68 0.18
CA VAL A 57 -4.48 -0.66 0.21
C VAL A 57 -3.41 -1.73 0.27
N CYS A 58 -3.71 -2.76 1.05
CA CYS A 58 -2.91 -3.95 1.23
C CYS A 58 -3.75 -5.17 0.88
N TYR A 59 -3.21 -6.02 0.02
CA TYR A 59 -3.78 -7.31 -0.34
C TYR A 59 -3.02 -8.41 0.38
N GLN A 60 -3.76 -9.30 1.03
CA GLN A 60 -3.24 -10.45 1.73
C GLN A 60 -3.60 -11.72 1.00
N GLN A 61 -2.63 -12.63 0.83
CA GLN A 61 -2.92 -13.97 0.35
C GLN A 61 -3.87 -14.69 1.33
N PRO A 62 -5.10 -15.05 0.93
CA PRO A 62 -5.96 -15.88 1.73
C PRO A 62 -5.36 -17.30 1.85
N GLU A 63 -5.65 -17.97 2.95
CA GLU A 63 -5.56 -19.41 3.05
C GLU A 63 -6.58 -20.01 2.07
N VAL A 64 -6.08 -20.44 0.93
CA VAL A 64 -6.88 -21.04 -0.14
C VAL A 64 -6.64 -22.55 -0.21
N SER A 65 -7.69 -23.28 -0.59
CA SER A 65 -7.57 -24.71 -0.89
C SER A 65 -6.55 -24.92 -2.03
N PRO A 66 -5.83 -26.06 -2.05
CA PRO A 66 -4.97 -26.42 -3.16
C PRO A 66 -5.71 -26.31 -4.51
N GLY A 67 -5.14 -25.56 -5.46
CA GLY A 67 -5.72 -25.36 -6.80
C GLY A 67 -6.50 -24.04 -7.01
N SER A 68 -6.50 -23.12 -6.05
CA SER A 68 -7.03 -21.76 -6.26
C SER A 68 -6.08 -20.91 -7.13
N ASP A 69 -6.64 -20.21 -8.12
CA ASP A 69 -5.90 -19.31 -9.02
C ASP A 69 -5.55 -17.95 -8.38
N PHE A 70 -6.09 -17.65 -7.21
CA PHE A 70 -5.81 -16.39 -6.50
C PHE A 70 -4.39 -16.39 -5.91
N ASP A 71 -3.56 -15.48 -6.42
CA ASP A 71 -2.16 -15.33 -6.02
C ASP A 71 -1.77 -13.84 -6.04
N VAL A 72 -1.56 -13.28 -4.84
CA VAL A 72 -1.19 -11.87 -4.65
C VAL A 72 0.15 -11.53 -5.31
N ARG A 73 1.10 -12.46 -5.24
CA ARG A 73 2.43 -12.28 -5.83
C ARG A 73 2.35 -12.29 -7.35
N LYS A 74 1.59 -13.21 -7.92
CA LYS A 74 1.33 -13.26 -9.36
C LYS A 74 0.68 -11.96 -9.84
N GLN A 75 -0.38 -11.51 -9.16
CA GLN A 75 -1.07 -10.27 -9.50
C GLN A 75 -0.13 -9.05 -9.42
N TYR A 76 0.73 -9.00 -8.40
CA TYR A 76 1.75 -7.96 -8.27
C TYR A 76 2.68 -7.91 -9.49
N PHE A 77 3.22 -9.06 -9.93
CA PHE A 77 4.11 -9.11 -11.09
C PHE A 77 3.40 -8.84 -12.41
N GLU A 78 2.16 -9.28 -12.59
CA GLU A 78 1.33 -8.95 -13.76
C GLU A 78 1.06 -7.43 -13.86
N ASN A 79 0.80 -6.79 -12.72
CA ASN A 79 0.65 -5.33 -12.64
C ASN A 79 1.97 -4.62 -12.98
N LYS A 80 3.09 -5.08 -12.42
CA LYS A 80 4.44 -4.54 -12.72
C LYS A 80 4.78 -4.69 -14.19
N GLU A 81 4.56 -5.86 -14.79
CA GLU A 81 4.79 -6.12 -16.21
C GLU A 81 3.94 -5.20 -17.09
N SER A 82 2.66 -5.03 -16.74
CA SER A 82 1.76 -4.14 -17.45
C SER A 82 2.21 -2.68 -17.41
N CYS A 83 2.75 -2.22 -16.28
CA CYS A 83 3.36 -0.89 -16.19
C CYS A 83 4.65 -0.80 -17.01
N ASN A 84 5.46 -1.86 -17.01
CA ASN A 84 6.74 -1.89 -17.71
C ASN A 84 6.60 -1.84 -19.24
N LYS A 85 5.47 -2.31 -19.79
CA LYS A 85 5.14 -2.18 -21.24
C LYS A 85 5.17 -0.74 -21.75
N TYR A 86 5.05 0.24 -20.86
CA TYR A 86 5.08 1.66 -21.17
C TYR A 86 6.25 2.40 -20.51
N ASP A 87 7.34 1.68 -20.17
CA ASP A 87 8.45 2.20 -19.36
C ASP A 87 7.94 2.85 -18.06
N GLY A 88 6.89 2.29 -17.44
CA GLY A 88 6.20 2.87 -16.29
C GLY A 88 6.79 2.47 -14.94
N VAL A 89 7.85 1.66 -14.90
CA VAL A 89 8.38 1.06 -13.67
C VAL A 89 9.72 1.68 -13.32
N GLU A 90 9.81 2.22 -12.11
CA GLU A 90 11.06 2.67 -11.50
C GLU A 90 11.32 1.84 -10.24
N PRO A 91 12.35 0.97 -10.21
CA PRO A 91 12.63 0.11 -9.06
C PRO A 91 12.97 0.91 -7.79
N ILE A 92 12.57 0.39 -6.63
CA ILE A 92 12.94 0.95 -5.32
C ILE A 92 13.72 -0.12 -4.55
N GLU A 93 14.98 0.17 -4.23
CA GLU A 93 15.85 -0.74 -3.48
C GLU A 93 15.59 -0.64 -1.96
N GLY A 94 15.75 -1.76 -1.25
CA GLY A 94 15.66 -1.81 0.21
C GLY A 94 14.24 -1.73 0.80
N LEU A 95 13.21 -1.84 -0.04
CA LEU A 95 11.80 -1.89 0.35
C LEU A 95 11.17 -3.19 -0.16
N GLY A 96 10.60 -3.96 0.75
CA GLY A 96 9.99 -5.25 0.47
C GLY A 96 10.99 -6.32 -0.01
N GLU A 97 10.45 -7.38 -0.59
CA GLU A 97 11.20 -8.31 -1.44
C GLU A 97 11.35 -7.77 -2.86
N ASP A 98 10.35 -6.99 -3.30
CA ASP A 98 10.36 -6.22 -4.54
C ASP A 98 9.50 -4.97 -4.32
N ALA A 99 9.94 -3.83 -4.85
CA ALA A 99 9.16 -2.61 -4.83
C ALA A 99 9.45 -1.76 -6.07
N TYR A 100 8.46 -0.98 -6.49
CA TYR A 100 8.63 -0.02 -7.57
C TYR A 100 7.70 1.19 -7.43
N HIS A 101 8.16 2.32 -7.95
CA HIS A 101 7.33 3.47 -8.24
C HIS A 101 6.72 3.31 -9.63
N ASN A 102 5.39 3.35 -9.69
CA ASN A 102 4.63 3.37 -10.93
C ASN A 102 4.58 4.81 -11.46
N LYS A 103 5.34 5.10 -12.51
CA LYS A 103 5.39 6.43 -13.15
C LYS A 103 4.08 6.82 -13.84
N ILE A 104 3.18 5.84 -14.12
CA ILE A 104 1.92 6.07 -14.83
C ILE A 104 0.84 6.65 -13.89
N ASP A 105 0.63 6.01 -12.75
CA ASP A 105 -0.41 6.41 -11.77
C ASP A 105 0.17 7.10 -10.52
N GLY A 106 1.49 7.15 -10.39
CA GLY A 106 2.19 7.74 -9.27
C GLY A 106 2.11 6.92 -7.97
N GLY A 107 1.79 5.63 -8.00
CA GLY A 107 1.81 4.78 -6.81
C GLY A 107 3.19 4.23 -6.47
N VAL A 108 3.45 3.97 -5.18
CA VAL A 108 4.54 3.09 -4.73
C VAL A 108 3.93 1.73 -4.42
N CYS A 109 4.35 0.71 -5.15
CA CYS A 109 3.90 -0.68 -5.01
C CYS A 109 4.99 -1.50 -4.32
N VAL A 110 4.60 -2.33 -3.35
CA VAL A 110 5.51 -3.16 -2.56
C VAL A 110 4.98 -4.58 -2.48
N LEU A 111 5.87 -5.54 -2.66
CA LEU A 111 5.67 -6.96 -2.40
C LEU A 111 6.47 -7.35 -1.16
N TYR A 112 5.82 -7.96 -0.17
CA TYR A 112 6.47 -8.41 1.06
C TYR A 112 5.82 -9.70 1.56
N LYS A 113 6.55 -10.82 1.52
CA LYS A 113 6.03 -12.15 1.86
C LYS A 113 4.74 -12.46 1.06
N ASP A 114 3.67 -12.80 1.78
CA ASP A 114 2.34 -13.11 1.25
C ASP A 114 1.44 -11.88 1.04
N TYR A 115 2.03 -10.68 1.03
CA TYR A 115 1.32 -9.41 0.98
C TYR A 115 1.84 -8.56 -0.19
N SER A 116 0.93 -7.79 -0.78
CA SER A 116 1.32 -6.66 -1.61
C SER A 116 0.52 -5.44 -1.20
N PHE A 117 1.12 -4.26 -1.25
CA PHE A 117 0.41 -3.03 -0.94
C PHE A 117 0.86 -1.89 -1.85
N ILE A 118 -0.01 -0.89 -1.94
CA ILE A 118 0.23 0.31 -2.74
C ILE A 118 -0.10 1.54 -1.91
N VAL A 119 0.78 2.53 -1.99
CA VAL A 119 0.60 3.86 -1.42
C VAL A 119 0.49 4.88 -2.55
N ARG A 120 -0.54 5.73 -2.48
CA ARG A 120 -0.69 6.91 -3.35
C ARG A 120 -0.88 8.16 -2.50
N ASP A 121 -0.49 9.29 -3.06
CA ASP A 121 -0.59 10.58 -2.40
C ASP A 121 -1.03 11.68 -3.37
N SER A 122 -2.10 12.37 -3.00
CA SER A 122 -2.52 13.66 -3.55
C SER A 122 -2.75 14.71 -2.46
N LEU A 123 -2.55 14.33 -1.18
CA LEU A 123 -2.85 15.15 -0.01
C LEU A 123 -1.65 16.00 0.41
N SER A 124 -0.43 15.48 0.29
CA SER A 124 0.77 16.25 0.57
C SER A 124 0.93 17.42 -0.42
N LYS A 125 1.67 18.44 0.01
CA LYS A 125 2.07 19.55 -0.88
C LYS A 125 3.29 19.21 -1.74
N ASN A 126 3.88 18.02 -1.57
CA ASN A 126 5.07 17.61 -2.27
C ASN A 126 4.78 17.40 -3.76
N THR A 127 5.77 17.56 -4.62
CA THR A 127 5.67 17.37 -6.08
C THR A 127 6.91 16.68 -6.62
N GLY A 128 6.81 16.05 -7.79
CA GLY A 128 7.94 15.39 -8.44
C GLY A 128 8.60 14.35 -7.52
N GLU A 129 9.93 14.43 -7.43
CA GLU A 129 10.74 13.51 -6.62
C GLU A 129 10.37 13.54 -5.13
N ALA A 130 10.16 14.73 -4.55
CA ALA A 130 9.76 14.85 -3.15
C ALA A 130 8.41 14.15 -2.85
N ARG A 131 7.50 14.06 -3.83
CA ARG A 131 6.25 13.29 -3.67
C ARG A 131 6.53 11.80 -3.72
N LYS A 132 7.48 11.35 -4.55
CA LYS A 132 7.93 9.95 -4.58
C LYS A 132 8.51 9.55 -3.22
N ASP A 133 9.47 10.31 -2.70
CA ASP A 133 10.13 10.05 -1.41
C ASP A 133 9.14 10.02 -0.25
N PHE A 134 8.13 10.90 -0.29
CA PHE A 134 7.04 10.90 0.67
C PHE A 134 6.25 9.59 0.65
N LYS A 135 5.85 9.09 -0.53
CA LYS A 135 5.16 7.79 -0.65
C LYS A 135 6.05 6.62 -0.24
N ILE A 136 7.37 6.68 -0.51
CA ILE A 136 8.33 5.67 -0.06
C ILE A 136 8.38 5.64 1.47
N SER A 137 8.43 6.81 2.12
CA SER A 137 8.42 6.92 3.59
C SER A 137 7.15 6.31 4.21
N LEU A 138 5.98 6.58 3.61
CA LEU A 138 4.72 5.95 4.00
C LEU A 138 4.75 4.42 3.81
N ALA A 139 5.30 3.94 2.69
CA ALA A 139 5.42 2.52 2.40
C ALA A 139 6.39 1.81 3.37
N GLN A 140 7.45 2.48 3.82
CA GLN A 140 8.36 1.98 4.86
C GLN A 140 7.67 1.83 6.22
N ILE A 141 6.83 2.80 6.61
CA ILE A 141 6.00 2.68 7.82
C ILE A 141 5.07 1.47 7.71
N ALA A 142 4.36 1.33 6.58
CA ALA A 142 3.47 0.21 6.34
C ALA A 142 4.19 -1.14 6.40
N GLN A 143 5.38 -1.25 5.79
CA GLN A 143 6.19 -2.45 5.85
C GLN A 143 6.65 -2.77 7.28
N ALA A 144 7.15 -1.79 8.03
CA ALA A 144 7.66 -1.99 9.38
C ALA A 144 6.55 -2.51 10.31
N ASN A 145 5.37 -1.89 10.26
CA ASN A 145 4.22 -2.34 11.04
C ASN A 145 3.73 -3.72 10.59
N LEU A 146 3.73 -4.01 9.28
CA LEU A 146 3.40 -5.33 8.77
C LEU A 146 4.39 -6.40 9.29
N GLN A 147 5.69 -6.09 9.29
CA GLN A 147 6.71 -6.98 9.82
C GLN A 147 6.47 -7.28 11.30
N GLU A 148 6.23 -6.26 12.12
CA GLU A 148 5.95 -6.42 13.56
C GLU A 148 4.70 -7.29 13.80
N LYS A 149 3.62 -7.05 13.04
CA LYS A 149 2.37 -7.83 13.13
C LYS A 149 2.55 -9.30 12.75
N LEU A 150 3.56 -9.61 11.94
CA LEU A 150 3.91 -10.97 11.55
C LEU A 150 4.95 -11.62 12.48
N GLY A 151 5.30 -10.98 13.60
CA GLY A 151 6.24 -11.50 14.60
C GLY A 151 7.71 -11.45 14.16
N GLY A 152 8.06 -10.53 13.26
CA GLY A 152 9.43 -10.28 12.83
C GLY A 152 10.16 -9.20 13.62
#